data_AF-X0YT40-F1
#
_entry.id   AF-X0YT40-F1
#
_cell.length_a   1.000
_cell.length_b   1.000
_cell.length_c   1.000
_cell.angle_alpha   90.00
_cell.angle_beta   90.00
_cell.angle_gamma   90.00
#
_symmetry.space_group_name_H-M   'P 1'
#
loop_
_entity.id
_entity.type
_entity.pdbx_description
1 polymer ?
#
loop_
_entity_poly.entity_id
_entity_poly.type
_entity_poly.pdbx_seq_one_letter_code
_entity_poly.pdbx_strand_id
1 'polypeptide(L)' 'MEQGNRPLEVYENIKSVLKVDNINVSDYKLIDYGLQFTVSILDWSGVIRIYQNKKGILKIGIFNNQFIGKNNCLIK' A
#
# COMPACT_ATOMS: atom_id res chain seq x y z
N MET A 1 -8.14 16.23 -22.24
CA MET A 1 -6.94 15.58 -21.64
C MET A 1 -7.35 15.09 -20.27
N GLU A 2 -7.57 13.78 -20.15
CA GLU A 2 -8.09 13.16 -18.92
C GLU A 2 -7.03 13.20 -17.83
N GLN A 3 -7.12 14.17 -16.92
CA GLN A 3 -6.20 14.32 -15.78
C GLN A 3 -6.53 13.33 -14.63
N GLY A 4 -7.20 12.23 -14.93
CA GLY A 4 -8.01 11.47 -13.95
C GLY A 4 -7.34 10.30 -13.23
N ASN A 5 -6.27 9.68 -13.77
CA ASN A 5 -5.87 8.34 -13.30
C ASN A 5 -4.41 8.16 -12.85
N ARG A 6 -3.68 9.25 -12.59
CA ARG A 6 -2.27 9.16 -12.14
C ARG A 6 -2.05 8.27 -10.90
N PRO A 7 -2.91 8.28 -9.86
CA PRO A 7 -2.73 7.40 -8.70
C PRO A 7 -2.89 5.92 -9.06
N LEU A 8 -3.77 5.61 -10.02
CA LEU A 8 -4.02 4.25 -10.47
C LEU A 8 -2.82 3.71 -11.26
N GLU A 9 -2.24 4.53 -12.15
CA GLU A 9 -1.02 4.16 -12.87
C GLU A 9 0.14 3.85 -11.92
N VAL A 10 0.29 4.66 -10.86
CA VAL A 10 1.28 4.41 -9.82
C VAL A 10 1.00 3.12 -9.06
N TYR A 11 -0.27 2.82 -8.73
CA TYR A 11 -0.65 1.55 -8.11
C TYR A 11 -0.32 0.35 -9.00
N GLU A 12 -0.68 0.38 -10.29
CA GLU A 12 -0.41 -0.73 -11.22
C GLU A 12 1.10 -0.97 -11.40
N ASN A 13 1.88 0.11 -11.44
CA ASN A 13 3.34 0.02 -11.49
C ASN A 13 3.92 -0.60 -10.21
N ILE A 14 3.50 -0.11 -9.03
CA ILE A 14 3.92 -0.67 -7.74
C ILE A 14 3.53 -2.14 -7.64
N LYS A 15 2.30 -2.51 -8.03
CA LYS A 15 1.84 -3.89 -8.02
C LYS A 15 2.69 -4.77 -8.92
N SER A 16 3.05 -4.30 -10.10
CA SER A 16 3.89 -5.03 -11.04
C SER A 16 5.30 -5.26 -10.49
N VAL A 17 5.92 -4.24 -9.89
CA VAL A 17 7.25 -4.35 -9.25
C VAL A 17 7.19 -5.32 -8.06
N LEU A 18 6.24 -5.14 -7.15
CA LEU A 18 6.12 -5.97 -5.94
C LEU A 18 5.77 -7.43 -6.25
N LYS A 19 5.08 -7.70 -7.36
CA LYS A 19 4.79 -9.07 -7.81
C LYS A 19 6.07 -9.82 -8.21
N VAL A 20 7.09 -9.13 -8.72
CA VAL A 20 8.40 -9.75 -9.04
C VAL A 20 9.09 -10.22 -7.76
N ASP A 21 8.96 -9.46 -6.67
CA ASP A 21 9.56 -9.74 -5.37
C ASP A 21 8.77 -10.74 -4.50
N ASN A 22 7.78 -11.45 -5.05
CA ASN A 22 6.86 -12.32 -4.29
C ASN A 22 6.13 -11.60 -3.13
N ILE A 23 5.96 -10.28 -3.23
CA ILE A 23 5.23 -9.48 -2.25
C ILE A 23 3.75 -9.49 -2.65
N ASN A 24 2.89 -9.93 -1.75
CA ASN A 24 1.47 -9.97 -1.99
C ASN A 24 0.85 -8.57 -1.81
N VAL A 25 0.21 -8.08 -2.87
CA VAL A 25 -0.43 -6.75 -2.92
C VAL A 25 -1.94 -6.94 -2.96
N SER A 26 -2.65 -6.39 -1.99
CA SER A 26 -4.11 -6.41 -1.93
C SER A 26 -4.72 -5.41 -2.91
N ASP A 27 -6.00 -5.60 -3.24
CA ASP A 27 -6.76 -4.61 -4.00
C ASP A 27 -6.76 -3.24 -3.32
N TYR A 28 -6.75 -2.20 -4.14
CA TYR A 28 -6.80 -0.84 -3.65
C TYR A 28 -8.20 -0.45 -3.18
N LYS A 29 -8.22 0.44 -2.20
CA LYS A 29 -9.40 1.16 -1.73
C LYS A 29 -9.22 2.63 -2.08
N LEU A 30 -10.29 3.22 -2.63
CA LEU A 30 -10.35 4.67 -2.83
C LEU A 30 -10.46 5.35 -1.46
N ILE A 31 -9.69 6.42 -1.29
CA ILE A 31 -9.74 7.31 -0.12
C ILE A 31 -9.93 8.76 -0.61
N ASP A 32 -10.37 9.64 0.29
CA ASP A 32 -10.75 11.04 -0.01
C ASP A 32 -9.77 11.82 -0.92
N TYR A 33 -8.47 11.53 -0.81
CA TYR A 33 -7.42 12.18 -1.59
C TYR A 33 -6.49 11.20 -2.32
N GLY A 34 -6.95 9.99 -2.65
CA GLY A 34 -6.17 9.04 -3.46
C GLY A 34 -6.50 7.56 -3.24
N LEU A 35 -5.48 6.71 -3.11
CA LEU A 35 -5.59 5.25 -3.02
C LEU A 35 -4.89 4.71 -1.79
N GLN A 36 -5.44 3.67 -1.18
CA GLN A 36 -4.83 2.91 -0.11
C GLN A 36 -4.86 1.41 -0.45
N PHE A 37 -3.75 0.71 -0.27
CA PHE A 37 -3.69 -0.74 -0.40
C PHE A 37 -2.71 -1.33 0.61
N THR A 38 -2.83 -2.63 0.84
CA THR A 38 -1.98 -3.36 1.77
C THR A 38 -0.98 -4.18 0.98
N VAL A 39 0.26 -4.21 1.44
CA VAL A 39 1.33 -5.06 0.94
C VAL A 39 1.75 -6.00 2.07
N SER A 40 2.08 -7.23 1.72
CA SER A 40 2.44 -8.26 2.70
C SER A 40 3.54 -9.14 2.14
N ILE A 41 4.56 -9.40 2.94
CA ILE A 41 5.67 -10.30 2.63
C ILE A 41 5.99 -11.11 3.88
N LEU A 42 5.87 -12.44 3.79
CA LEU A 42 6.11 -13.35 4.92
C LEU A 42 5.36 -12.87 6.19
N ASP A 43 6.09 -12.52 7.24
CA ASP A 43 5.56 -12.04 8.52
C ASP A 43 5.38 -10.51 8.60
N TRP A 44 5.66 -9.80 7.53
CA TRP A 44 5.55 -8.34 7.47
C TRP A 44 4.33 -7.90 6.67
N SER A 45 3.63 -6.90 7.18
CA SER A 45 2.56 -6.22 6.47
C SER A 45 2.75 -4.71 6.54
N GLY A 46 2.41 -4.03 5.46
CA GLY A 46 2.46 -2.58 5.36
C GLY A 46 1.25 -2.07 4.62
N VAL A 47 0.82 -0.85 4.95
CA VAL A 47 -0.22 -0.15 4.21
C VAL A 47 0.45 0.97 3.41
N ILE A 48 0.25 0.96 2.10
CA ILE A 48 0.71 2.02 1.21
C ILE A 48 -0.47 2.93 0.90
N ARG A 49 -0.24 4.24 1.00
CA ARG A 49 -1.20 5.28 0.64
C ARG A 49 -0.59 6.18 -0.42
N ILE A 50 -1.26 6.29 -1.55
CA ILE A 50 -0.94 7.21 -2.63
C ILE A 50 -1.91 8.37 -2.53
N TYR A 51 -1.41 9.56 -2.27
CA TYR A 51 -2.18 10.79 -2.21
C TYR A 51 -1.94 11.64 -3.44
N GLN A 52 -2.99 12.24 -3.98
CA GLN A 52 -2.89 13.30 -4.98
C GLN A 52 -3.52 14.55 -4.39
N ASN A 53 -2.72 15.60 -4.21
CA ASN A 53 -3.27 16.87 -3.72
C ASN A 53 -4.07 17.59 -4.82
N LYS A 54 -4.83 18.63 -4.45
CA LYS A 54 -5.60 19.46 -5.40
C LYS A 54 -4.76 20.16 -6.47
N LYS A 55 -3.43 20.24 -6.29
CA LYS A 55 -2.47 20.79 -7.26
C LYS A 55 -1.90 19.70 -8.19
N GLY A 56 -2.36 18.46 -8.08
CA GLY A 56 -1.90 17.32 -8.88
C GLY A 56 -0.55 16.73 -8.47
N ILE A 57 -0.02 17.11 -7.30
CA ILE A 57 1.23 16.56 -6.75
C ILE A 57 0.92 15.23 -6.05
N LEU A 58 1.64 14.19 -6.45
CA LEU A 58 1.56 12.86 -5.86
C LEU A 58 2.48 12.76 -4.63
N LYS A 59 1.98 12.14 -3.56
CA LYS A 59 2.75 11.75 -2.37
C LYS A 59 2.47 10.31 -2.04
N ILE A 60 3.50 9.53 -1.78
CA ILE A 60 3.39 8.13 -1.40
C ILE A 60 3.84 8.02 0.06
N GLY A 61 3.00 7.47 0.92
CA GLY A 61 3.31 7.17 2.31
C GLY A 61 3.26 5.67 2.55
N ILE A 62 4.28 5.14 3.23
CA ILE A 62 4.32 3.74 3.67
C ILE A 62 4.09 3.74 5.18
N PHE A 63 3.06 3.03 5.61
CA PHE A 63 2.74 2.81 7.01
C PHE A 63 3.04 1.35 7.34
N ASN A 64 4.09 1.13 8.11
CA ASN A 64 4.47 -0.22 8.52
C ASN A 64 3.52 -0.67 9.63
N ASN A 65 2.77 -1.73 9.38
CA ASN A 65 2.03 -2.41 10.43
C ASN A 65 2.83 -3.66 10.77
N GLN A 66 3.89 -3.49 11.58
CA GLN A 66 4.64 -4.63 12.10
C GLN A 66 3.65 -5.51 12.85
N PHE A 67 3.37 -6.71 12.34
CA PHE A 67 2.80 -7.77 13.16
C PHE A 67 3.84 -8.04 14.24
N ILE A 68 3.68 -7.41 15.41
CA ILE A 68 4.29 -7.91 16.62
C ILE A 68 3.56 -9.22 16.84
N GLY A 69 4.19 -10.33 16.42
CA GLY A 69 3.69 -11.65 16.72
C GLY A 69 3.34 -11.70 18.21
N LYS A 70 2.05 -11.90 18.50
CA LYS A 70 1.59 -12.32 19.82
C LYS A 70 2.13 -13.74 20.06
N ASN A 71 3.43 -13.86 20.29
CA ASN A 71 4.07 -15.06 20.82
C ASN A 71 4.76 -14.69 22.12
N ASN A 72 4.00 -14.11 23.05
CA ASN A 72 4.34 -14.19 24.46
C ASN A 72 3.05 -14.23 25.29
N CYS A 73 2.38 -15.37 25.27
CA CYS A 73 1.51 -15.80 26.38
C CYS A 73 1.19 -17.30 26.24
N LEU A 74 2.19 -18.16 26.41
CA LEU A 74 1.94 -19.47 27.00
C LEU A 74 2.38 -19.36 28.45
N ILE A 75 1.42 -18.98 29.30
CA ILE A 75 1.51 -19.26 30.73
C ILE A 75 1.38 -20.78 30.83
N LYS A 76 2.46 -21.46 31.22
CA LYS A 76 2.39 -22.81 31.77
C LYS A 76 3.51 -23.00 32.78
#